data_AF-A0A7Y4ZYB7-F1
#
_entry.id   AF-A0A7Y4ZYB7-F1
#
_cell.length_a   1.000
_cell.length_b   1.000
_cell.length_c   1.000
_cell.angle_alpha   90.00
_cell.angle_beta   90.00
_cell.angle_gamma   90.00
#
_symmetry.space_group_name_H-M   'P 1'
#
loop_
_entity.id
_entity.type
_entity.pdbx_description
1 polymer ?
#
loop_
_entity_poly.entity_id
_entity_poly.type
_entity_poly.pdbx_seq_one_letter_code
_entity_poly.pdbx_strand_id
1 'polypeptide(L)' 'MNTAEKLYEVGKHLPEPYLAELLDFAEFLIQKQGQREEITKHTIPLIELQGGLEQSTNFSGNPALIQERLRDEWH' A
#
# COMPACT_ATOMS: atom_id res chain seq x y z
N MET A 1 -5.92 -29.22 13.99
CA MET A 1 -5.72 -29.26 12.53
C MET A 1 -5.40 -27.85 12.04
N ASN A 2 -4.14 -27.58 11.69
CA ASN A 2 -3.64 -26.31 11.18
C ASN A 2 -3.99 -26.16 9.67
N THR A 3 -4.08 -24.94 9.17
CA THR A 3 -4.23 -24.60 7.75
C THR A 3 -3.18 -25.29 6.87
N ALA A 4 -1.93 -25.39 7.34
CA ALA A 4 -0.87 -26.11 6.63
C ALA A 4 -1.17 -27.62 6.48
N GLU A 5 -1.71 -28.25 7.53
CA GLU A 5 -2.08 -29.67 7.50
C GLU A 5 -3.27 -29.92 6.56
N LYS A 6 -4.23 -28.99 6.51
CA LYS A 6 -5.35 -29.06 5.56
C LYS A 6 -4.89 -28.93 4.11
N LEU A 7 -3.98 -28.01 3.83
CA LEU A 7 -3.40 -27.83 2.48
C LEU A 7 -2.59 -29.04 2.06
N TYR A 8 -1.84 -29.65 2.99
CA TYR A 8 -1.09 -30.88 2.75
C TYR A 8 -2.00 -32.06 2.41
N GLU A 9 -3.09 -32.25 3.16
CA GLU A 9 -4.06 -33.29 2.88
C GLU A 9 -4.79 -33.07 1.54
N VAL A 10 -5.11 -31.83 1.18
CA VAL A 10 -5.69 -31.51 -0.15
C VAL A 10 -4.69 -31.77 -1.27
N GLY A 11 -3.42 -31.37 -1.09
CA GLY A 11 -2.36 -31.58 -2.07
C GLY A 11 -2.11 -33.06 -2.38
N LYS A 12 -2.21 -33.95 -1.39
CA LYS A 12 -2.07 -35.40 -1.60
C LYS A 12 -3.05 -36.00 -2.62
N HIS A 13 -4.22 -35.39 -2.77
CA HIS A 13 -5.27 -35.89 -3.65
C HIS A 13 -5.30 -35.17 -5.01
N LEU A 14 -4.40 -34.20 -5.22
CA LEU A 14 -4.33 -33.44 -6.45
C LEU A 14 -3.52 -34.19 -7.52
N PRO A 15 -3.95 -34.16 -8.80
CA PRO A 15 -3.12 -34.64 -9.90
C PRO A 15 -1.82 -33.84 -10.05
N GLU A 16 -0.76 -34.49 -10.51
CA GLU A 16 0.59 -33.93 -10.62
C GLU A 16 0.70 -32.55 -11.31
N PRO A 17 -0.04 -32.26 -12.41
CA PRO A 17 -0.01 -30.94 -13.04
C PRO A 17 -0.47 -29.80 -12.11
N TYR A 18 -1.43 -30.08 -11.24
CA TYR A 18 -2.00 -29.07 -10.33
C TYR A 18 -1.16 -28.88 -9.06
N LEU A 19 -0.31 -29.86 -8.70
CA LEU A 19 0.66 -29.70 -7.62
C LEU A 19 1.72 -28.66 -7.97
N ALA A 20 2.20 -28.66 -9.21
CA ALA A 20 3.13 -27.64 -9.70
C ALA A 20 2.50 -26.25 -9.67
N GLU A 21 1.26 -26.12 -10.18
CA GLU A 21 0.53 -24.85 -10.17
C GLU A 21 0.28 -24.32 -8.74
N LEU A 22 0.03 -25.20 -7.78
CA LEU A 22 -0.14 -24.83 -6.38
C LEU A 22 1.16 -24.30 -5.75
N LEU A 23 2.32 -24.89 -6.11
CA LEU A 23 3.63 -24.40 -5.68
C LEU A 23 3.95 -23.04 -6.30
N ASP A 24 3.71 -22.88 -7.61
CA ASP A 24 3.90 -21.61 -8.32
C ASP A 24 3.03 -20.51 -7.70
N PHE A 25 1.78 -20.82 -7.35
CA PHE A 25 0.88 -19.90 -6.69
C PHE A 25 1.35 -19.53 -5.27
N ALA A 26 1.88 -20.49 -4.51
CA ALA A 26 2.44 -20.22 -3.18
C ALA A 26 3.64 -19.28 -3.26
N GLU A 27 4.53 -19.47 -4.24
CA GLU A 27 5.66 -18.59 -4.49
C GLU A 27 5.19 -17.18 -4.88
N PHE A 28 4.20 -17.08 -5.77
CA PHE A 28 3.58 -15.80 -6.12
C PHE A 28 3.04 -15.05 -4.89
N LEU A 29 2.39 -15.75 -3.95
CA LEU A 29 1.87 -15.12 -2.72
C LEU A 29 2.98 -14.57 -1.84
N ILE A 30 4.09 -15.30 -1.70
CA ILE A 30 5.27 -14.86 -0.94
C ILE A 30 5.86 -13.60 -1.57
N GLN A 31 6.05 -13.60 -2.89
CA GLN A 31 6.57 -12.45 -3.63
C GLN A 31 5.64 -11.24 -3.51
N LYS A 32 4.31 -11.45 -3.65
CA LYS A 32 3.31 -10.39 -3.51
C LYS A 32 3.30 -9.79 -2.11
N GLN A 33 3.48 -10.61 -1.07
CA GLN A 33 3.58 -10.12 0.29
C GLN A 33 4.84 -9.28 0.50
N GLY A 34 6.00 -9.74 0.01
CA GLY A 34 7.24 -8.97 0.05
C GLY A 34 7.12 -7.61 -0.66
N GLN A 35 6.53 -7.57 -1.85
CA GLN A 35 6.26 -6.32 -2.57
C GLN A 35 5.32 -5.39 -1.79
N ARG A 36 4.28 -5.94 -1.18
CA ARG A 36 3.36 -5.15 -0.34
C ARG A 36 4.09 -4.54 0.85
N GLU A 37 4.97 -5.30 1.50
CA GLU A 37 5.78 -4.82 2.61
C GLU A 37 6.73 -3.71 2.16
N GLU A 38 7.38 -3.82 1.00
CA GLU A 38 8.21 -2.75 0.42
C GLU A 38 7.40 -1.48 0.13
N ILE A 39 6.22 -1.59 -0.47
CA ILE A 39 5.33 -0.44 -0.72
C ILE A 39 4.95 0.23 0.60
N THR A 40 4.58 -0.54 1.63
CA THR A 40 4.21 0.02 2.93
C THR A 40 5.38 0.65 3.68
N LYS A 41 6.63 0.22 3.45
CA LYS A 41 7.82 0.82 4.07
C LYS A 41 8.12 2.24 3.57
N HIS A 42 7.72 2.57 2.35
CA HIS A 42 7.98 3.88 1.73
C HIS A 42 6.74 4.75 1.56
N THR A 43 5.56 4.28 1.96
CA THR A 43 4.31 5.03 1.81
C THR A 43 3.90 5.59 3.15
N ILE A 44 4.09 6.90 3.33
CA ILE A 44 3.47 7.65 4.43
C ILE A 44 1.96 7.65 4.18
N PRO A 45 1.12 7.15 5.11
CA PRO A 45 -0.33 7.20 4.98
C PRO A 45 -0.81 8.64 4.72
N LEU A 46 -1.78 8.82 3.82
CA LEU A 46 -2.31 10.16 3.50
C LEU A 46 -2.85 10.91 4.74
N ILE A 47 -3.33 10.17 5.75
CA ILE A 47 -3.79 10.74 7.01
C ILE A 47 -2.64 11.34 7.84
N GLU A 48 -1.42 10.82 7.71
CA GLU A 48 -0.23 11.39 8.36
C GLU A 48 0.25 12.66 7.66
N LEU A 49 -0.17 12.89 6.41
CA LEU A 49 0.04 14.14 5.69
C LEU A 49 -1.07 15.18 5.94
N GLN A 50 -2.05 14.86 6.80
CA GLN A 50 -3.13 15.77 7.13
C GLN A 50 -2.66 16.82 8.14
N GLY A 51 -2.71 18.09 7.75
CA GLY A 51 -2.21 19.21 8.56
C GLY A 51 -0.73 19.48 8.31
N GLY A 52 -0.20 20.55 8.91
CA GLY A 52 1.23 20.92 8.79
C GLY A 52 1.55 22.00 7.75
N LEU A 53 0.66 22.26 6.79
CA LEU A 53 0.80 23.43 5.91
C LEU A 53 0.49 24.76 6.62
N GLU A 54 -0.16 24.71 7.77
CA GLU A 54 -0.53 25.87 8.60
C GLU A 54 0.68 26.68 9.10
N GLN A 55 1.86 26.04 9.23
CA GLN A 55 3.12 26.69 9.59
C GLN A 55 4.02 26.96 8.37
N SER A 56 3.58 26.60 7.17
CA SER A 56 4.35 26.81 5.95
C SER A 56 4.36 28.28 5.55
N THR A 57 5.42 28.73 4.88
CA THR A 57 5.54 30.14 4.43
C THR A 57 4.39 30.59 3.54
N ASN A 58 3.79 29.68 2.77
CA ASN A 58 2.79 30.01 1.76
C ASN A 58 1.34 29.80 2.23
N PHE A 59 1.12 28.86 3.14
CA PHE A 59 -0.23 28.51 3.63
C PHE A 59 -0.44 28.85 5.10
N SER A 60 0.48 29.60 5.71
CA SER A 60 0.30 30.19 7.04
C SER A 60 -0.51 31.48 6.97
N GLY A 61 -1.47 31.63 7.87
CA GLY A 61 -2.29 32.84 8.00
C GLY A 61 -3.73 32.67 7.49
N ASN A 62 -4.37 33.80 7.20
CA ASN A 62 -5.80 33.82 6.84
C ASN A 62 -6.02 33.19 5.45
N PRO A 63 -6.90 32.17 5.32
CA PRO A 63 -7.20 31.53 4.04
C PRO A 63 -7.63 32.50 2.94
N ALA A 64 -8.39 33.55 3.26
CA ALA A 64 -8.85 34.53 2.27
C ALA A 64 -7.68 35.34 1.69
N LEU A 65 -6.72 35.73 2.54
CA LEU A 65 -5.51 36.46 2.11
C LEU A 65 -4.56 35.56 1.31
N ILE A 66 -4.46 34.29 1.67
CA ILE A 66 -3.68 33.30 0.90
C ILE A 66 -4.28 33.16 -0.50
N GLN A 67 -5.61 33.04 -0.60
CA GLN A 67 -6.30 32.92 -1.89
C GLN A 67 -6.19 34.17 -2.76
N GLU A 68 -6.23 35.35 -2.15
CA GLU A 68 -6.02 36.62 -2.84
C GLU A 68 -4.61 36.69 -3.43
N ARG A 69 -3.57 36.44 -2.61
CA ARG A 69 -2.17 36.41 -3.07
C ARG A 69 -1.94 35.44 -4.22
N LEU A 70 -2.45 34.22 -4.13
CA LEU A 70 -2.29 33.21 -5.19
C LEU A 70 -2.99 33.61 -6.49
N ARG A 71 -4.10 34.37 -6.41
CA ARG A 71 -4.79 34.90 -7.58
C ARG A 71 -3.99 36.02 -8.23
N ASP A 72 -3.42 36.91 -7.43
CA ASP A 72 -2.65 38.04 -7.90
C ASP A 72 -1.29 37.63 -8.48
N GLU A 73 -0.69 36.52 -8.01
CA GLU A 73 0.56 35.96 -8.56
C GLU A 73 0.42 35.47 -10.02
N TRP A 74 -0.79 35.26 -10.52
CA TRP A 74 -1.06 34.82 -11.89
C TRP A 74 -1.34 35.97 -12.88
N HIS A 75 -1.31 37.21 -12.40
CA HIS A 75 -1.52 38.44 -13.16
C HIS A 75 -0.22 39.19 -13.45
#